data_AF-A0A674IKU6-F1
#
_entry.id   AF-A0A674IKU6-F1
#
_cell.length_a   1.000
_cell.length_b   1.000
_cell.length_c   1.000
_cell.angle_alpha   90.00
_cell.angle_beta   90.00
_cell.angle_gamma   90.00
#
_symmetry.space_group_name_H-M   'P 1'
#
loop_
_entity.id
_entity.type
_entity.pdbx_description
1 polymer ?
#
loop_
_entity_poly.entity_id
_entity_poly.type
_entity_poly.pdbx_seq_one_letter_code
_entity_poly.pdbx_strand_id
1 'polypeptide(L)'
;ELPQLLQQLTEACVMYGSVGSLLRCSPQGFDTTNRANICQKYGGTYNFATFYNESSQIPVWSAYTIDEGNCTDTASETWKVELQLAGLSEANMEMEGKLLRDLKQKKQKENQSIKEKLKEKQAINEDYERTHYDRGHLNPNSFQCGQGQIATFTLTNAVPMDPCFNRVNWYELERSLKTQLKNRYAERVMVASHIWTAVCCEHSDNNEKFSFGFLGMNRPDSILEPMKVTQLNKELTRLYGNPSGRPIKIFNDECKEDSTKAQDVLLEITKQLCDTFPNWGNHLSGNKRPQNNPPGIGSSKKKPKP
;
A
#
# COMPACT_ATOMS: atom_id res chain seq x y z
N GLU A 1 -15.91 -10.51 8.71
CA GLU A 1 -16.08 -9.46 7.68
C GLU A 1 -14.99 -8.39 7.71
N LEU A 2 -14.67 -7.75 8.85
CA LEU A 2 -13.52 -6.83 8.97
C LEU A 2 -12.15 -7.45 8.58
N PRO A 3 -11.85 -8.73 8.91
CA PRO A 3 -10.61 -9.38 8.47
C PRO A 3 -10.53 -9.54 6.96
N GLN A 4 -11.66 -9.77 6.27
CA GLN A 4 -11.68 -10.01 4.83
C GLN A 4 -11.50 -8.73 4.02
N LEU A 5 -12.06 -7.59 4.44
CA LEU A 5 -11.82 -6.31 3.77
C LEU A 5 -10.40 -5.80 4.05
N LEU A 6 -9.90 -5.92 5.29
CA LEU A 6 -8.48 -5.64 5.56
C LEU A 6 -7.57 -6.56 4.74
N GLN A 7 -7.94 -7.84 4.61
CA GLN A 7 -7.21 -8.82 3.81
C GLN A 7 -7.26 -8.49 2.32
N GLN A 8 -8.40 -8.08 1.76
CA GLN A 8 -8.54 -7.61 0.38
C GLN A 8 -7.77 -6.30 0.11
N LEU A 9 -7.79 -5.35 1.05
CA LEU A 9 -7.01 -4.12 0.95
C LEU A 9 -5.49 -4.39 1.10
N THR A 10 -5.08 -5.44 1.81
CA THR A 10 -3.69 -5.92 1.83
C THR A 10 -3.33 -6.77 0.60
N GLU A 11 -4.29 -7.42 -0.05
CA GLU A 11 -4.11 -8.25 -1.26
C GLU A 11 -3.89 -7.41 -2.53
N ALA A 12 -4.22 -6.12 -2.53
CA ALA A 12 -3.91 -5.18 -3.61
C ALA A 12 -2.40 -4.91 -3.81
N CYS A 13 -1.53 -5.49 -2.98
CA CYS A 13 -0.10 -5.62 -3.23
C CYS A 13 0.25 -7.10 -3.47
N VAL A 14 0.06 -7.57 -4.70
CA VAL A 14 0.61 -8.87 -5.13
C VAL A 14 2.12 -8.73 -5.31
N MET A 15 2.89 -9.49 -4.52
CA MET A 15 4.26 -9.86 -4.86
C MET A 15 4.42 -11.37 -4.64
N TYR A 16 4.82 -12.06 -5.70
CA TYR A 16 5.46 -13.37 -5.58
C TYR A 16 6.88 -13.16 -5.04
N GLY A 17 7.22 -13.85 -3.95
CA GLY A 17 8.58 -14.26 -3.62
C GLY A 17 9.60 -13.19 -3.20
N SER A 18 9.32 -12.40 -2.15
CA SER A 18 10.37 -11.97 -1.21
C SER A 18 9.79 -11.97 0.20
N VAL A 19 10.42 -12.70 1.12
CA VAL A 19 9.88 -12.98 2.45
C VAL A 19 9.95 -11.72 3.32
N GLY A 20 8.80 -11.23 3.81
CA GLY A 20 8.78 -10.19 4.85
C GLY A 20 7.46 -9.44 5.07
N SER A 21 6.56 -10.01 5.88
CA SER A 21 5.55 -9.30 6.69
C SER A 21 4.61 -8.29 6.00
N LEU A 22 3.59 -8.81 5.31
CA LEU A 22 2.46 -8.06 4.73
C LEU A 22 1.34 -7.73 5.76
N LEU A 23 1.69 -7.40 7.01
CA LEU A 23 0.71 -7.13 8.08
C LEU A 23 0.96 -5.83 8.87
N ARG A 24 1.72 -4.87 8.33
CA ARG A 24 2.25 -3.71 9.10
C ARG A 24 1.72 -2.32 8.75
N CYS A 25 0.79 -2.15 7.82
CA CYS A 25 0.44 -0.81 7.31
C CYS A 25 -0.77 -0.14 7.96
N SER A 26 -1.45 -0.75 8.94
CA SER A 26 -2.50 -0.03 9.67
C SER A 26 -1.88 1.05 10.57
N PRO A 27 -2.29 2.32 10.48
CA PRO A 27 -1.75 3.39 11.33
C PRO A 27 -1.93 3.08 12.83
N GLN A 28 -0.87 3.27 13.61
CA GLN A 28 -0.85 3.01 15.07
C GLN A 28 -0.64 4.29 15.87
N GLY A 29 -1.00 4.28 17.16
CA GLY A 29 -0.74 5.38 18.09
C GLY A 29 -1.86 6.43 18.23
N PHE A 30 -2.98 6.26 17.52
CA PHE A 30 -4.18 7.09 17.70
C PHE A 30 -4.98 6.64 18.93
N ASP A 31 -5.67 7.58 19.59
CA ASP A 31 -6.62 7.26 20.64
C ASP A 31 -7.72 6.34 20.06
N THR A 32 -7.90 5.19 20.71
CA THR A 32 -8.88 4.18 20.30
C THR A 32 -10.13 4.18 21.17
N THR A 33 -10.24 5.12 22.11
CA THR A 33 -11.42 5.29 22.97
C THR A 33 -12.58 5.82 22.13
N ASN A 34 -13.76 5.22 22.25
CA ASN A 34 -14.96 5.61 21.49
C ASN A 34 -14.75 5.67 19.97
N ARG A 35 -14.15 4.60 19.41
CA ARG A 35 -13.93 4.45 17.97
C ARG A 35 -14.95 3.51 17.31
N ALA A 36 -15.19 3.76 16.03
CA ALA A 36 -15.85 2.81 15.13
C ALA A 36 -14.93 2.47 13.94
N ASN A 37 -14.80 1.18 13.63
CA ASN A 37 -14.24 0.73 12.36
C ASN A 37 -15.38 0.53 11.37
N ILE A 38 -15.45 1.38 10.34
CA ILE A 38 -16.52 1.40 9.37
C ILE A 38 -16.01 0.76 8.08
N CYS A 39 -16.76 -0.20 7.54
CA CYS A 39 -16.55 -0.73 6.20
C CYS A 39 -17.64 -0.14 5.31
N GLN A 40 -17.32 0.90 4.55
CA GLN A 40 -18.33 1.59 3.74
C GLN A 40 -18.84 0.69 2.62
N LYS A 41 -20.16 0.44 2.65
CA LYS A 41 -20.85 -0.43 1.70
C LYS A 41 -21.88 0.36 0.89
N TYR A 42 -21.80 0.26 -0.43
CA TYR A 42 -22.77 0.84 -1.36
C TYR A 42 -22.94 -0.06 -2.59
N GLY A 43 -24.15 -0.19 -3.10
CA GLY A 43 -24.52 -1.12 -4.16
C GLY A 43 -24.29 -2.59 -3.77
N GLY A 44 -24.34 -2.93 -2.49
CA GLY A 44 -23.99 -4.27 -1.99
C GLY A 44 -22.48 -4.58 -1.93
N THR A 45 -21.61 -3.65 -2.35
CA THR A 45 -20.14 -3.84 -2.42
C THR A 45 -19.45 -2.99 -1.36
N TYR A 46 -18.40 -3.53 -0.74
CA TYR A 46 -17.51 -2.77 0.14
C TYR A 46 -16.51 -1.95 -0.68
N ASN A 47 -16.39 -0.66 -0.39
CA ASN A 47 -15.59 0.27 -1.19
C ASN A 47 -14.31 0.75 -0.48
N PHE A 48 -14.41 1.05 0.82
CA PHE A 48 -13.27 1.48 1.63
C PHE A 48 -13.54 1.23 3.11
N ALA A 49 -12.52 1.41 3.94
CA ALA A 49 -12.61 1.33 5.38
C ALA A 49 -12.24 2.67 6.01
N THR A 50 -12.92 3.03 7.09
CA THR A 50 -12.63 4.25 7.83
C THR A 50 -12.56 3.97 9.32
N PHE A 51 -11.52 4.51 9.93
CA PHE A 51 -11.41 4.59 11.38
C PHE A 51 -12.00 5.90 11.84
N TYR A 52 -13.10 5.82 12.58
CA TYR A 52 -13.91 6.95 12.96
C TYR A 52 -13.88 7.18 14.47
N ASN A 53 -13.73 8.43 14.90
CA ASN A 53 -13.83 8.81 16.30
C ASN A 53 -15.25 9.34 16.55
N GLU A 54 -16.03 8.60 17.35
CA GLU A 54 -17.43 8.97 17.66
C GLU A 54 -17.51 10.19 18.58
N SER A 55 -16.49 10.45 19.41
CA SER A 55 -16.49 11.58 20.35
C SER A 55 -16.24 12.91 19.64
N SER A 56 -15.31 12.93 18.68
CA SER A 56 -15.06 14.12 17.85
C SER A 56 -15.85 14.14 16.55
N GLN A 57 -16.58 13.06 16.25
CA GLN A 57 -17.42 12.88 15.05
C GLN A 57 -16.70 13.15 13.74
N ILE A 58 -15.43 12.76 13.68
CA ILE A 58 -14.57 12.89 12.50
C ILE A 58 -13.82 11.58 12.23
N PRO A 59 -13.56 11.26 10.95
CA PRO A 59 -12.65 10.18 10.65
C PRO A 59 -11.21 10.57 10.97
N VAL A 60 -10.46 9.61 11.52
CA VAL A 60 -9.04 9.76 11.85
C VAL A 60 -8.17 9.33 10.68
N TRP A 61 -8.52 8.22 10.03
CA TRP A 61 -7.89 7.76 8.80
C TRP A 61 -8.84 6.90 7.97
N SER A 62 -8.58 6.84 6.67
CA SER A 62 -9.30 6.01 5.71
C SER A 62 -8.33 5.13 4.93
N ALA A 63 -8.75 3.92 4.58
CA ALA A 63 -8.01 2.97 3.77
C ALA A 63 -8.86 2.55 2.58
N TYR A 64 -8.32 2.74 1.37
CA TYR A 64 -9.01 2.55 0.11
C TYR A 64 -8.03 2.11 -0.98
N THR A 65 -8.56 1.49 -2.02
CA THR A 65 -7.84 1.26 -3.29
C THR A 65 -8.13 2.39 -4.27
N ILE A 66 -7.28 2.54 -5.29
CA ILE A 66 -7.48 3.53 -6.36
C ILE A 66 -7.99 2.77 -7.58
N ASP A 67 -9.07 3.24 -8.18
CA ASP A 67 -9.59 2.65 -9.41
C ASP A 67 -8.72 3.03 -10.61
N GLU A 68 -8.30 2.02 -11.36
CA GLU A 68 -7.41 2.17 -12.53
C GLU A 68 -8.13 2.75 -13.76
N GLY A 69 -9.47 2.74 -13.78
CA GLY A 69 -10.28 3.15 -14.91
C GLY A 69 -10.20 4.65 -15.26
N ASN A 70 -10.41 4.97 -16.54
CA ASN A 70 -10.75 6.33 -16.99
C ASN A 70 -12.23 6.57 -16.74
N CYS A 71 -12.55 6.93 -15.52
CA CYS A 71 -13.93 7.13 -15.10
C CYS A 71 -14.35 8.56 -15.38
N THR A 72 -15.55 8.71 -15.94
CA THR A 72 -16.24 9.98 -16.04
C THR A 72 -16.71 10.37 -14.65
N ASP A 73 -16.40 11.60 -14.22
CA ASP A 73 -16.84 12.10 -12.92
C ASP A 73 -18.38 12.14 -12.87
N THR A 74 -18.97 11.20 -12.15
CA THR A 74 -20.37 11.27 -11.74
C THR A 74 -20.39 11.55 -10.25
N ALA A 75 -19.93 12.74 -9.88
CA ALA A 75 -19.95 13.17 -8.49
C ALA A 75 -21.41 13.16 -8.00
N SER A 76 -21.68 12.42 -6.93
CA SER A 76 -22.94 12.54 -6.21
C SER A 76 -22.83 13.79 -5.35
N GLU A 77 -23.71 14.77 -5.51
CA GLU A 77 -23.70 15.97 -4.65
C GLU A 77 -24.32 15.71 -3.26
N THR A 78 -24.94 14.54 -3.07
CA THR A 78 -25.71 14.23 -1.85
C THR A 78 -24.87 13.44 -0.85
N TRP A 79 -24.53 14.13 0.25
CA TRP A 79 -23.88 13.57 1.43
C TRP A 79 -24.84 12.76 2.30
N LYS A 80 -24.35 11.63 2.76
CA LYS A 80 -25.12 10.57 3.42
C LYS A 80 -24.62 10.28 4.83
N VAL A 81 -25.50 9.77 5.68
CA VAL A 81 -25.16 9.29 7.04
C VAL A 81 -24.94 7.78 7.05
N GLU A 82 -24.12 7.31 7.97
CA GLU A 82 -23.79 5.90 8.14
C GLU A 82 -24.72 5.26 9.19
N LEU A 83 -25.80 4.63 8.72
CA LEU A 83 -26.87 4.13 9.59
C LEU A 83 -26.42 3.00 10.52
N GLN A 84 -25.38 2.24 10.15
CA GLN A 84 -24.81 1.19 11.01
C GLN A 84 -24.25 1.72 12.34
N LEU A 85 -23.89 3.01 12.44
CA LEU A 85 -23.39 3.60 13.70
C LEU A 85 -24.50 3.86 14.73
N ALA A 86 -25.73 4.09 14.28
CA ALA A 86 -26.88 4.35 15.15
C ALA A 86 -27.63 3.08 15.57
N GLY A 87 -27.04 1.90 15.35
CA GLY A 87 -27.69 0.61 15.63
C GLY A 87 -28.89 0.32 14.72
N LEU A 88 -28.97 0.99 13.56
CA LEU A 88 -29.99 0.79 12.54
C LEU A 88 -29.48 -0.22 11.50
N SER A 89 -29.00 -1.38 11.96
CA SER A 89 -28.15 -2.31 11.20
C SER A 89 -28.81 -2.93 9.95
N GLU A 90 -30.13 -2.90 9.83
CA GLU A 90 -30.84 -3.30 8.60
C GLU A 90 -30.82 -2.21 7.52
N ALA A 91 -30.43 -0.99 7.87
CA ALA A 91 -30.36 0.15 6.97
C ALA A 91 -28.91 0.44 6.58
N ASN A 92 -28.67 0.58 5.28
CA ASN A 92 -27.40 1.00 4.70
C ASN A 92 -27.56 2.40 4.07
N MET A 93 -26.46 2.92 3.53
CA MET A 93 -26.42 4.22 2.87
C MET A 93 -27.45 4.36 1.72
N GLU A 94 -27.82 3.27 1.04
CA GLU A 94 -28.86 3.27 -0.01
C GLU A 94 -30.26 3.48 0.58
N MET A 95 -30.50 2.90 1.76
CA MET A 95 -31.78 2.97 2.46
C MET A 95 -32.01 4.32 3.13
N GLU A 96 -30.98 5.15 3.34
CA GLU A 96 -31.12 6.49 3.94
C GLU A 96 -32.18 7.32 3.22
N GLY A 97 -32.14 7.38 1.87
CA GLY A 97 -33.10 8.16 1.11
C GLY A 97 -34.55 7.66 1.28
N LYS A 98 -34.75 6.35 1.44
CA LYS A 98 -36.06 5.75 1.72
C LYS A 98 -36.48 6.02 3.17
N LEU A 99 -35.58 5.80 4.13
CA LEU A 99 -35.78 6.06 5.55
C LEU A 99 -36.17 7.53 5.79
N LEU A 100 -35.43 8.49 5.23
CA LEU A 100 -35.75 9.91 5.33
C LEU A 100 -37.12 10.26 4.70
N ARG A 101 -37.52 9.59 3.61
CA ARG A 101 -38.86 9.75 3.02
C ARG A 101 -39.95 9.16 3.91
N ASP A 102 -39.74 7.98 4.46
CA ASP A 102 -40.69 7.30 5.36
C ASP A 102 -40.82 8.08 6.69
N LEU A 103 -39.73 8.66 7.18
CA LEU A 103 -39.72 9.57 8.33
C LEU A 103 -40.53 10.84 8.03
N LYS A 104 -40.36 11.47 6.87
CA LYS A 104 -41.21 12.63 6.47
C LYS A 104 -42.71 12.32 6.49
N GLN A 105 -43.11 11.05 6.37
CA GLN A 105 -44.52 10.60 6.43
C GLN A 105 -44.98 10.21 7.86
N LYS A 106 -44.06 9.93 8.79
CA LYS A 106 -44.36 9.58 10.20
C LYS A 106 -44.46 10.82 11.11
N LYS A 107 -45.05 10.66 12.31
CA LYS A 107 -45.22 11.74 13.32
C LYS A 107 -43.86 12.35 13.71
N GLN A 108 -43.82 13.68 13.85
CA GLN A 108 -42.60 14.48 14.13
C GLN A 108 -41.70 13.95 15.28
N LYS A 109 -42.27 13.32 16.32
CA LYS A 109 -41.51 12.78 17.47
C LYS A 109 -40.59 11.60 17.13
N GLU A 110 -40.97 10.72 16.20
CA GLU A 110 -40.17 9.53 15.86
C GLU A 110 -38.95 9.93 15.01
N ASN A 111 -39.13 10.90 14.11
CA ASN A 111 -38.05 11.51 13.32
C ASN A 111 -37.01 12.19 14.20
N GLN A 112 -37.48 12.88 15.24
CA GLN A 112 -36.61 13.57 16.18
C GLN A 112 -35.75 12.58 16.97
N SER A 113 -36.34 11.46 17.44
CA SER A 113 -35.59 10.43 18.17
C SER A 113 -34.52 9.74 17.32
N ILE A 114 -34.79 9.45 16.04
CA ILE A 114 -33.79 8.87 15.13
C ILE A 114 -32.67 9.87 14.82
N LYS A 115 -33.02 11.13 14.62
CA LYS A 115 -32.04 12.20 14.39
C LYS A 115 -31.11 12.37 15.60
N GLU A 116 -31.64 12.32 16.81
CA GLU A 116 -30.86 12.38 18.05
C GLU A 116 -29.88 11.21 18.16
N LYS A 117 -30.30 9.98 17.83
CA LYS A 117 -29.41 8.81 17.80
C LYS A 117 -28.28 8.95 16.77
N LEU A 118 -28.58 9.52 15.60
CA LEU A 118 -27.55 9.77 14.58
C LEU A 118 -26.55 10.82 15.08
N LYS A 119 -27.05 11.94 15.62
CA LYS A 119 -26.22 13.03 16.17
C LYS A 119 -25.36 12.62 17.35
N GLU A 120 -25.72 11.56 18.08
CA GLU A 120 -24.89 11.05 19.17
C GLU A 120 -23.63 10.33 18.64
N LYS A 121 -23.72 9.76 17.44
CA LYS A 121 -22.73 8.81 16.91
C LYS A 121 -21.93 9.33 15.74
N GLN A 122 -22.43 10.34 15.02
CA GLN A 122 -21.78 10.91 13.86
C GLN A 122 -22.27 12.32 13.55
N ALA A 123 -21.49 13.02 12.72
CA ALA A 123 -21.91 14.27 12.12
C ALA A 123 -23.08 14.05 11.14
N ILE A 124 -24.01 15.00 11.08
CA ILE A 124 -25.08 15.05 10.09
C ILE A 124 -24.94 16.29 9.19
N ASN A 125 -25.74 16.35 8.12
CA ASN A 125 -25.62 17.40 7.10
C ASN A 125 -25.69 18.81 7.69
N GLU A 126 -26.59 19.01 8.65
CA GLU A 126 -26.83 20.27 9.34
C GLU A 126 -25.63 20.75 10.15
N ASP A 127 -24.76 19.85 10.60
CA ASP A 127 -23.58 20.23 11.40
C ASP A 127 -22.50 20.92 10.54
N TYR A 128 -22.58 20.78 9.21
CA TYR A 128 -21.75 21.50 8.25
C TYR A 128 -22.43 22.75 7.67
N GLU A 129 -23.72 22.95 7.93
CA GLU A 129 -24.42 24.13 7.41
C GLU A 129 -23.96 25.40 8.14
N ARG A 130 -23.71 26.48 7.39
CA ARG A 130 -23.30 27.79 7.92
C ARG A 130 -22.00 27.78 8.75
N THR A 131 -21.15 26.76 8.62
CA THR A 131 -19.85 26.71 9.31
C THR A 131 -18.75 27.45 8.54
N HIS A 132 -18.98 27.76 7.26
CA HIS A 132 -17.98 28.24 6.30
C HIS A 132 -16.88 27.23 5.94
N TYR A 133 -16.94 26.00 6.47
CA TYR A 133 -16.04 24.91 6.12
C TYR A 133 -16.64 24.02 5.03
N ASP A 134 -15.77 23.46 4.19
CA ASP A 134 -16.12 22.39 3.27
C ASP A 134 -16.16 21.04 3.97
N ARG A 135 -16.89 20.11 3.37
CA ARG A 135 -16.80 18.67 3.67
C ARG A 135 -15.63 18.09 2.86
N GLY A 136 -14.44 18.09 3.45
CA GLY A 136 -13.23 17.57 2.82
C GLY A 136 -13.15 16.04 2.96
N HIS A 137 -12.90 15.36 1.85
CA HIS A 137 -12.86 13.89 1.81
C HIS A 137 -11.54 13.33 2.35
N LEU A 138 -11.56 12.20 3.04
CA LEU A 138 -10.35 11.41 3.32
C LEU A 138 -10.06 10.38 2.22
N ASN A 139 -11.08 9.63 1.79
CA ASN A 139 -11.06 8.89 0.52
C ASN A 139 -11.56 9.83 -0.59
N PRO A 140 -10.67 10.34 -1.46
CA PRO A 140 -11.06 11.29 -2.50
C PRO A 140 -12.01 10.64 -3.50
N ASN A 141 -13.11 11.31 -3.83
CA ASN A 141 -14.03 10.81 -4.87
C ASN A 141 -13.32 10.59 -6.22
N SER A 142 -12.30 11.39 -6.49
CA SER A 142 -11.58 11.36 -7.76
C SER A 142 -10.76 10.09 -7.91
N PHE A 143 -10.52 9.33 -6.83
CA PHE A 143 -9.77 8.08 -6.87
C PHE A 143 -10.67 6.86 -7.10
N GLN A 144 -11.99 7.06 -7.09
CA GLN A 144 -12.99 6.01 -7.22
C GLN A 144 -13.78 6.15 -8.52
N CYS A 145 -14.55 5.11 -8.85
CA CYS A 145 -15.40 5.01 -10.05
C CYS A 145 -16.80 4.48 -9.72
N GLY A 146 -17.80 4.90 -10.50
CA GLY A 146 -19.16 4.38 -10.41
C GLY A 146 -19.72 4.43 -8.98
N GLN A 147 -20.10 3.28 -8.43
CA GLN A 147 -20.66 3.17 -7.09
C GLN A 147 -19.64 3.52 -5.98
N GLY A 148 -18.35 3.32 -6.22
CA GLY A 148 -17.29 3.71 -5.30
C GLY A 148 -17.21 5.22 -5.08
N GLN A 149 -17.44 6.02 -6.14
CA GLN A 149 -17.54 7.48 -6.01
C GLN A 149 -18.71 7.87 -5.10
N ILE A 150 -19.87 7.24 -5.25
CA ILE A 150 -21.05 7.56 -4.44
C ILE A 150 -20.81 7.19 -2.98
N ALA A 151 -20.09 6.08 -2.73
CA ALA A 151 -19.73 5.64 -1.39
C ALA A 151 -18.83 6.65 -0.65
N THR A 152 -18.02 7.46 -1.36
CA THR A 152 -17.14 8.44 -0.69
C THR A 152 -17.91 9.62 -0.08
N PHE A 153 -19.15 9.87 -0.50
CA PHE A 153 -20.00 10.96 0.01
C PHE A 153 -20.74 10.57 1.29
N THR A 154 -20.02 10.02 2.27
CA THR A 154 -20.52 9.86 3.65
C THR A 154 -19.88 10.88 4.56
N LEU A 155 -20.64 11.37 5.54
CA LEU A 155 -20.10 12.29 6.54
C LEU A 155 -19.04 11.63 7.43
N THR A 156 -19.05 10.30 7.53
CA THR A 156 -17.99 9.52 8.16
C THR A 156 -16.70 9.45 7.36
N ASN A 157 -16.67 9.92 6.10
CA ASN A 157 -15.48 10.12 5.29
C ASN A 157 -15.11 11.62 5.17
N ALA A 158 -15.81 12.50 5.88
CA ALA A 158 -15.63 13.95 5.79
C ALA A 158 -15.04 14.55 7.06
N VAL A 159 -14.16 15.54 6.87
CA VAL A 159 -13.75 16.47 7.92
C VAL A 159 -14.03 17.90 7.49
N PRO A 160 -14.31 18.83 8.43
CA PRO A 160 -14.35 20.26 8.12
C PRO A 160 -12.99 20.72 7.61
N MET A 161 -12.91 21.15 6.35
CA MET A 161 -11.69 21.69 5.76
C MET A 161 -11.92 23.14 5.31
N ASP A 162 -10.94 24.00 5.53
CA ASP A 162 -10.98 25.37 5.02
C ASP A 162 -11.20 25.34 3.48
N PRO A 163 -12.10 26.15 2.91
CA PRO A 163 -12.41 26.09 1.49
C PRO A 163 -11.21 26.33 0.57
N CYS A 164 -10.27 27.22 0.95
CA CYS A 164 -9.06 27.44 0.15
C CYS A 164 -8.12 26.24 0.25
N PHE A 165 -7.97 25.67 1.45
CA PHE A 165 -7.17 24.47 1.63
C PHE A 165 -7.74 23.29 0.83
N ASN A 166 -9.04 23.01 0.96
CA ASN A 166 -9.70 21.87 0.31
C ASN A 166 -9.71 22.00 -1.22
N ARG A 167 -10.17 23.14 -1.74
CA ARG A 167 -10.44 23.32 -3.18
C ARG A 167 -9.20 23.65 -4.00
N VAL A 168 -8.11 24.07 -3.36
CA VAL A 168 -6.87 24.48 -4.04
C VAL A 168 -5.71 23.58 -3.65
N ASN A 169 -5.22 23.67 -2.40
CA ASN A 169 -4.00 22.98 -2.00
C ASN A 169 -4.19 21.46 -1.97
N TRP A 170 -5.26 21.01 -1.34
CA TRP A 170 -5.58 19.59 -1.20
C TRP A 170 -6.00 18.98 -2.54
N TYR A 171 -6.81 19.70 -3.32
CA TYR A 171 -7.15 19.31 -4.69
C TYR A 171 -5.91 19.09 -5.58
N GLU A 172 -4.93 19.99 -5.57
CA GLU A 172 -3.72 19.84 -6.37
C GLU A 172 -2.84 18.67 -5.88
N LEU A 173 -2.80 18.41 -4.56
CA LEU A 173 -2.17 17.23 -4.01
C LEU A 173 -2.84 15.95 -4.50
N GLU A 174 -4.17 15.84 -4.35
CA GLU A 174 -4.94 14.68 -4.81
C GLU A 174 -4.75 14.44 -6.30
N ARG A 175 -4.81 15.50 -7.11
CA ARG A 175 -4.60 15.43 -8.57
C ARG A 175 -3.21 14.92 -8.92
N SER A 176 -2.17 15.47 -8.30
CA SER A 176 -0.78 15.04 -8.53
C SER A 176 -0.56 13.60 -8.08
N LEU A 177 -1.11 13.21 -6.93
CA LEU A 177 -1.05 11.83 -6.43
C LEU A 177 -1.74 10.87 -7.40
N LYS A 178 -2.95 11.17 -7.87
CA LYS A 178 -3.68 10.36 -8.86
C LYS A 178 -2.84 10.12 -10.11
N THR A 179 -2.22 11.17 -10.66
CA THR A 179 -1.36 11.05 -11.84
C THR A 179 -0.14 10.17 -11.57
N GLN A 180 0.58 10.40 -10.47
CA GLN A 180 1.79 9.65 -10.16
C GLN A 180 1.50 8.18 -9.85
N LEU A 181 0.40 7.91 -9.13
CA LEU A 181 0.01 6.56 -8.78
C LEU A 181 -0.49 5.80 -10.03
N LYS A 182 -1.34 6.40 -10.88
CA LYS A 182 -1.72 5.79 -12.17
C LYS A 182 -0.52 5.46 -13.05
N ASN A 183 0.49 6.33 -13.10
CA ASN A 183 1.72 6.07 -13.85
C ASN A 183 2.54 4.91 -13.28
N ARG A 184 2.52 4.69 -11.96
CA ARG A 184 3.18 3.52 -11.34
C ARG A 184 2.38 2.23 -11.50
N TYR A 185 1.05 2.28 -11.49
CA TYR A 185 0.20 1.11 -11.74
C TYR A 185 0.27 0.62 -13.20
N ALA A 186 0.69 1.47 -14.15
CA ALA A 186 1.04 1.01 -15.50
C ALA A 186 2.27 0.08 -15.51
N GLU A 187 3.13 0.17 -14.50
CA GLU A 187 4.25 -0.74 -14.26
C GLU A 187 3.85 -1.78 -13.18
N ARG A 188 2.97 -2.72 -13.56
CA ARG A 188 2.53 -3.86 -12.72
C ARG A 188 3.67 -4.76 -12.18
N VAL A 189 4.92 -4.49 -12.56
CA VAL A 189 6.09 -5.26 -12.14
C VAL A 189 6.99 -4.35 -11.32
N MET A 190 7.14 -4.66 -10.03
CA MET A 190 8.21 -4.07 -9.23
C MET A 190 9.56 -4.60 -9.72
N VAL A 191 10.40 -3.70 -10.23
CA VAL A 191 11.76 -4.04 -10.66
C VAL A 191 12.65 -4.13 -9.43
N ALA A 192 13.05 -5.35 -9.05
CA ALA A 192 13.98 -5.58 -7.94
C ALA A 192 15.30 -4.85 -8.17
N SER A 193 15.90 -4.27 -7.13
CA SER A 193 17.21 -3.59 -7.25
C SER A 193 18.38 -4.56 -7.31
N HIS A 194 18.24 -5.73 -6.68
CA HIS A 194 19.20 -6.81 -6.67
C HIS A 194 18.48 -8.15 -6.85
N ILE A 195 19.14 -9.09 -7.50
CA ILE A 195 18.72 -10.48 -7.66
C ILE A 195 19.74 -11.35 -6.95
N TRP A 196 19.27 -12.34 -6.20
CA TRP A 196 20.13 -13.27 -5.50
C TRP A 196 19.63 -14.70 -5.66
N THR A 197 20.55 -15.64 -5.50
CA THR A 197 20.24 -17.07 -5.40
C THR A 197 21.16 -17.71 -4.38
N ALA A 198 20.69 -18.75 -3.70
CA ALA A 198 21.46 -19.55 -2.77
C ALA A 198 21.25 -21.03 -3.09
N VAL A 199 22.32 -21.79 -3.07
CA VAL A 199 22.34 -23.23 -3.34
C VAL A 199 22.72 -23.95 -2.05
N CYS A 200 21.96 -24.97 -1.70
CA CYS A 200 22.28 -25.94 -0.66
C CYS A 200 22.11 -27.33 -1.25
N CYS A 201 23.20 -28.09 -1.30
CA CYS A 201 23.20 -29.50 -1.66
C CYS A 201 23.22 -30.33 -0.39
N GLU A 202 22.10 -30.98 -0.12
CA GLU A 202 21.95 -31.91 1.00
C GLU A 202 22.22 -33.33 0.51
N HIS A 203 23.05 -34.07 1.25
CA HIS A 203 23.47 -35.42 0.90
C HIS A 203 23.65 -36.29 2.15
N SER A 204 23.43 -37.60 2.03
CA SER A 204 23.57 -38.56 3.14
C SER A 204 25.03 -38.64 3.62
N ASP A 205 25.98 -38.63 2.69
CA ASP A 205 27.39 -38.36 2.99
C ASP A 205 27.58 -36.88 3.29
N ASN A 206 28.00 -36.62 4.53
CA ASN A 206 28.27 -35.28 5.04
C ASN A 206 29.39 -34.57 4.26
N ASN A 207 30.28 -35.28 3.57
CA ASN A 207 31.36 -34.70 2.76
C ASN A 207 30.89 -34.20 1.39
N GLU A 208 29.73 -34.70 0.93
CA GLU A 208 29.11 -34.27 -0.32
C GLU A 208 28.13 -33.10 -0.12
N LYS A 209 27.91 -32.67 1.13
CA LYS A 209 27.12 -31.47 1.43
C LYS A 209 27.90 -30.18 1.15
N PHE A 210 27.24 -29.21 0.54
CA PHE A 210 27.83 -27.89 0.29
C PHE A 210 26.78 -26.81 0.07
N SER A 211 27.18 -25.56 0.23
CA SER A 211 26.34 -24.41 -0.08
C SER A 211 27.14 -23.18 -0.51
N PHE A 212 26.51 -22.30 -1.25
CA PHE A 212 27.03 -21.00 -1.67
C PHE A 212 25.87 -20.13 -2.19
N GLY A 213 26.14 -18.88 -2.52
CA GLY A 213 25.16 -18.01 -3.15
C GLY A 213 25.76 -17.01 -4.12
N PHE A 214 24.87 -16.34 -4.84
CA PHE A 214 25.19 -15.25 -5.75
C PHE A 214 24.28 -14.05 -5.45
N LEU A 215 24.80 -12.85 -5.62
CA LEU A 215 24.05 -11.59 -5.56
C LEU A 215 24.50 -10.68 -6.70
N GLY A 216 23.57 -10.09 -7.43
CA GLY A 216 23.87 -9.07 -8.44
C GLY A 216 22.88 -7.93 -8.40
N MET A 217 23.31 -6.74 -8.81
CA MET A 217 22.39 -5.63 -9.09
C MET A 217 21.56 -5.94 -10.33
N ASN A 218 20.31 -5.51 -10.37
CA ASN A 218 19.47 -5.70 -11.54
C ASN A 218 19.73 -4.61 -12.58
N ARG A 219 20.92 -4.64 -13.21
CA ARG A 219 21.37 -3.70 -14.24
C ARG A 219 22.20 -4.42 -15.32
N PRO A 220 22.23 -3.93 -16.58
CA PRO A 220 22.90 -4.61 -17.69
C PRO A 220 24.41 -4.83 -17.51
N ASP A 221 25.06 -3.99 -16.71
CA ASP A 221 26.48 -4.01 -16.40
C ASP A 221 26.80 -4.72 -15.08
N SER A 222 25.79 -5.29 -14.41
CA SER A 222 26.01 -5.97 -13.14
C SER A 222 26.65 -7.35 -13.33
N ILE A 223 27.50 -7.68 -12.36
CA ILE A 223 28.14 -8.98 -12.20
C ILE A 223 27.40 -9.73 -11.09
N LEU A 224 27.29 -11.06 -11.19
CA LEU A 224 26.85 -11.88 -10.05
C LEU A 224 28.06 -12.13 -9.16
N GLU A 225 28.01 -11.64 -7.93
CA GLU A 225 29.07 -11.84 -6.96
C GLU A 225 28.90 -13.20 -6.29
N PRO A 226 29.82 -14.17 -6.49
CA PRO A 226 29.81 -15.41 -5.74
C PRO A 226 30.19 -15.14 -4.28
N MET A 227 29.48 -15.76 -3.34
CA MET A 227 29.72 -15.57 -1.91
C MET A 227 29.26 -16.78 -1.08
N LYS A 228 29.72 -16.81 0.18
CA LYS A 228 29.21 -17.74 1.19
C LYS A 228 27.77 -17.38 1.57
N VAL A 229 27.01 -18.36 2.05
CA VAL A 229 25.63 -18.14 2.51
C VAL A 229 25.59 -17.17 3.68
N THR A 230 26.56 -17.23 4.59
CA THR A 230 26.68 -16.28 5.71
C THR A 230 26.93 -14.85 5.23
N GLN A 231 27.69 -14.66 4.16
CA GLN A 231 27.90 -13.35 3.55
C GLN A 231 26.64 -12.87 2.84
N LEU A 232 25.94 -13.77 2.13
CA LEU A 232 24.67 -13.44 1.49
C LEU A 232 23.62 -13.02 2.53
N ASN A 233 23.50 -13.73 3.66
CA ASN A 233 22.63 -13.36 4.78
C ASN A 233 22.92 -11.93 5.30
N LYS A 234 24.21 -11.56 5.41
CA LYS A 234 24.63 -10.21 5.83
C LYS A 234 24.24 -9.16 4.80
N GLU A 235 24.50 -9.39 3.52
CA GLU A 235 24.16 -8.44 2.46
C GLU A 235 22.65 -8.27 2.30
N LEU A 236 21.87 -9.36 2.38
CA LEU A 236 20.41 -9.29 2.36
C LEU A 236 19.87 -8.57 3.60
N THR A 237 20.46 -8.79 4.78
CA THR A 237 20.07 -8.04 5.99
C THR A 237 20.42 -6.56 5.87
N ARG A 238 21.53 -6.21 5.21
CA ARG A 238 21.89 -4.82 4.94
C ARG A 238 20.94 -4.16 3.93
N LEU A 239 20.55 -4.89 2.88
CA LEU A 239 19.70 -4.38 1.79
C LEU A 239 18.22 -4.31 2.19
N TYR A 240 17.74 -5.30 2.94
CA TYR A 240 16.31 -5.57 3.17
C TYR A 240 15.96 -5.80 4.65
N GLY A 241 16.94 -5.87 5.54
CA GLY A 241 16.71 -6.10 6.95
C GLY A 241 16.07 -4.89 7.64
N ASN A 242 15.24 -5.18 8.64
CA ASN A 242 14.66 -4.16 9.50
C ASN A 242 15.61 -3.87 10.67
N PRO A 243 15.89 -2.61 11.04
CA PRO A 243 16.72 -2.25 12.20
C PRO A 243 16.27 -2.90 13.54
N SER A 244 14.98 -3.22 13.68
CA SER A 244 14.41 -3.90 14.84
C SER A 244 14.10 -5.39 14.60
N GLY A 245 14.47 -5.92 13.44
CA GLY A 245 14.12 -7.28 12.99
C GLY A 245 15.19 -8.33 13.32
N ARG A 246 14.80 -9.60 13.20
CA ARG A 246 15.77 -10.71 13.23
C ARG A 246 16.61 -10.68 11.94
N PRO A 247 17.93 -10.99 12.02
CA PRO A 247 18.77 -11.15 10.84
C PRO A 247 18.18 -12.17 9.86
N ILE A 248 18.36 -11.93 8.56
CA ILE A 248 17.93 -12.87 7.53
C ILE A 248 18.81 -14.11 7.61
N LYS A 249 18.18 -15.29 7.65
CA LYS A 249 18.85 -16.59 7.64
C LYS A 249 18.23 -17.46 6.54
N ILE A 250 18.96 -17.66 5.45
CA ILE A 250 18.50 -18.40 4.25
C ILE A 250 18.39 -19.92 4.50
N PHE A 251 19.39 -20.53 5.17
CA PHE A 251 19.38 -21.95 5.53
C PHE A 251 19.46 -22.13 7.04
N ASN A 252 18.89 -23.22 7.58
CA ASN A 252 18.84 -23.46 9.03
C ASN A 252 20.23 -23.67 9.67
N ASP A 253 21.18 -24.25 8.94
CA ASP A 253 22.51 -24.68 9.43
C ASP A 253 23.66 -24.40 8.44
N GLU A 254 23.56 -23.31 7.67
CA GLU A 254 24.55 -22.85 6.68
C GLU A 254 24.92 -23.88 5.59
N CYS A 255 24.36 -25.10 5.65
CA CYS A 255 24.49 -26.19 4.69
C CYS A 255 25.94 -26.44 4.21
N LYS A 256 26.88 -26.47 5.16
CA LYS A 256 28.31 -26.73 4.90
C LYS A 256 28.96 -25.80 3.87
N GLU A 257 28.74 -24.48 4.00
CA GLU A 257 29.39 -23.48 3.14
C GLU A 257 30.92 -23.51 3.15
N ASP A 258 31.53 -24.03 4.23
CA ASP A 258 32.99 -24.09 4.40
C ASP A 258 33.62 -25.39 3.86
N SER A 259 32.85 -26.29 3.24
CA SER A 259 33.40 -27.54 2.69
C SER A 259 34.31 -27.29 1.48
N THR A 260 35.32 -28.15 1.29
CA THR A 260 36.15 -28.13 0.08
C THR A 260 35.28 -28.29 -1.18
N LYS A 261 34.23 -29.11 -1.08
CA LYS A 261 33.25 -29.28 -2.16
C LYS A 261 32.54 -27.97 -2.52
N ALA A 262 32.18 -27.14 -1.54
CA ALA A 262 31.60 -25.82 -1.79
C ALA A 262 32.57 -24.93 -2.58
N GLN A 263 33.86 -24.94 -2.22
CA GLN A 263 34.88 -24.16 -2.91
C GLN A 263 35.11 -24.65 -4.35
N ASP A 264 35.24 -25.97 -4.54
CA ASP A 264 35.48 -26.57 -5.86
C ASP A 264 34.31 -26.32 -6.82
N VAL A 265 33.08 -26.53 -6.35
CA VAL A 265 31.87 -26.32 -7.16
C VAL A 265 31.68 -24.85 -7.47
N LEU A 266 31.85 -23.95 -6.49
CA LEU A 266 31.73 -22.51 -6.71
C LEU A 266 32.79 -21.99 -7.67
N LEU A 267 34.02 -22.50 -7.59
CA LEU A 267 35.11 -22.15 -8.49
C LEU A 267 34.80 -22.58 -9.93
N GLU A 268 34.34 -23.81 -10.13
CA GLU A 268 33.99 -24.33 -11.46
C GLU A 268 32.85 -23.54 -12.09
N ILE A 269 31.79 -23.24 -11.33
CA ILE A 269 30.68 -22.39 -11.81
C ILE A 269 31.18 -20.99 -12.16
N THR A 270 31.98 -20.39 -11.30
CA THR A 270 32.51 -19.03 -11.52
C THR A 270 33.40 -18.99 -12.77
N LYS A 271 34.21 -20.03 -12.99
CA LYS A 271 35.04 -20.17 -14.19
C LYS A 271 34.18 -20.26 -15.45
N GLN A 272 33.14 -21.08 -15.45
CA GLN A 272 32.22 -21.18 -16.58
C GLN A 272 31.49 -19.86 -16.88
N LEU A 273 31.11 -19.11 -15.83
CA LEU A 273 30.55 -17.78 -15.98
C LEU A 273 31.56 -16.79 -16.59
N CYS A 274 32.82 -16.82 -16.15
CA CYS A 274 33.89 -16.01 -16.75
C CYS A 274 34.12 -16.33 -18.24
N ASP A 275 34.16 -17.61 -18.59
CA ASP A 275 34.40 -18.05 -19.97
C ASP A 275 33.22 -17.64 -20.89
N THR A 276 32.00 -17.67 -20.37
CA THR A 276 30.78 -17.29 -21.10
C THR A 276 30.64 -15.77 -21.22
N PHE A 277 31.09 -15.03 -20.20
CA PHE A 277 30.99 -13.57 -20.11
C PHE A 277 32.39 -12.96 -19.91
N PRO A 278 33.17 -12.72 -20.99
CA PRO A 278 34.59 -12.34 -20.91
C PRO A 278 34.89 -11.08 -20.08
N ASN A 279 33.91 -10.19 -19.91
CA ASN A 279 34.03 -8.97 -19.10
C ASN A 279 33.91 -9.21 -17.58
N TRP A 280 33.59 -10.43 -17.15
CA TRP A 280 33.42 -10.80 -15.74
C TRP A 280 34.74 -10.75 -14.94
N GLY A 281 35.83 -11.24 -15.55
CA GLY A 281 37.12 -11.41 -14.87
C GLY A 281 37.82 -10.08 -14.49
N ASN A 282 37.54 -9.00 -15.21
CA ASN A 282 38.22 -7.71 -15.04
C ASN A 282 37.82 -6.95 -13.77
N HIS A 283 36.72 -7.35 -13.11
CA HIS A 283 36.18 -6.66 -11.93
C HIS A 283 36.48 -7.37 -10.60
N LEU A 284 36.88 -8.65 -10.62
CA LEU A 284 37.32 -9.38 -9.42
C LEU A 284 38.73 -8.96 -8.96
N SER A 285 39.55 -8.42 -9.88
CA SER A 285 40.81 -7.76 -9.57
C SER A 285 40.53 -6.31 -9.13
N GLY A 286 40.25 -6.10 -7.84
CA GLY A 286 39.76 -4.83 -7.31
C GLY A 286 40.52 -3.57 -7.79
N ASN A 287 39.75 -2.54 -8.17
CA ASN A 287 40.01 -1.17 -7.77
C ASN A 287 38.81 -0.24 -8.07
N LYS A 288 38.34 0.44 -7.00
CA LYS A 288 37.37 1.55 -6.92
C LYS A 288 35.88 1.21 -7.11
N ARG A 289 35.16 1.14 -5.98
CA ARG A 289 33.70 1.40 -5.91
C ARG A 289 33.43 2.79 -6.50
N PRO A 290 32.55 2.95 -7.51
CA PRO A 290 32.08 4.27 -7.91
C PRO A 290 31.32 4.90 -6.73
N GLN A 291 31.72 6.11 -6.33
CA GLN A 291 30.98 6.88 -5.33
C GLN A 291 29.57 7.18 -5.84
N ASN A 292 28.59 6.98 -4.95
CA ASN A 292 27.19 7.33 -5.12
C ASN A 292 27.04 8.78 -5.60
N ASN A 293 26.44 8.97 -6.77
CA ASN A 293 25.67 10.17 -7.08
C ASN A 293 24.33 9.73 -7.70
N PRO A 294 23.19 10.25 -7.24
CA PRO A 294 21.91 10.00 -7.89
C PRO A 294 21.94 10.61 -9.31
N PRO A 295 21.40 9.91 -10.33
CA PRO A 295 21.34 10.48 -11.67
C PRO A 295 20.42 11.70 -11.67
N GLY A 296 20.99 12.85 -12.05
CA GLY A 296 20.24 14.07 -12.32
C GLY A 296 19.22 13.86 -13.43
N ILE A 297 18.02 14.39 -13.22
CA ILE A 297 16.88 14.34 -14.14
C ILE A 297 17.26 15.09 -15.43
N GLY A 298 17.74 14.36 -16.44
CA GLY A 298 17.99 14.87 -17.79
C GLY A 298 16.66 15.11 -18.51
N SER A 299 16.24 16.36 -18.56
CA SER A 299 15.07 16.81 -19.31
C SER A 299 15.39 16.93 -20.80
N SER A 300 15.16 15.86 -21.57
CA SER A 300 15.18 15.94 -23.05
C SER A 300 13.85 16.51 -23.56
N LYS A 301 13.72 17.84 -23.59
CA LYS A 301 12.73 18.52 -24.43
C LYS A 301 13.25 18.61 -25.87
N LYS A 302 12.75 17.76 -26.76
CA LYS A 302 12.86 18.01 -28.21
C LYS A 302 11.90 19.15 -28.57
N LYS A 303 12.45 20.31 -28.95
CA LYS A 303 11.72 21.38 -29.65
C LYS A 303 11.46 20.96 -31.11
N PRO A 304 10.29 21.27 -31.71
CA PRO A 304 10.15 21.25 -33.16
C PRO A 304 10.93 22.43 -33.76
N LYS A 305 11.60 22.19 -34.88
CA LYS A 305 12.31 23.19 -35.70
C LYS A 305 11.34 23.84 -36.72
N PRO A 306 11.70 25.03 -37.25
CA PRO A 306 10.79 26.11 -37.63
C PRO A 306 9.88 25.83 -38.81
#